data_AF-A0A7Y3GXL2-F1
#
_entry.id   AF-A0A7Y3GXL2-F1
#
_cell.length_a   1.000
_cell.length_b   1.000
_cell.length_c   1.000
_cell.angle_alpha   90.00
_cell.angle_beta   90.00
_cell.angle_gamma   90.00
#
_symmetry.space_group_name_H-M   'P 1'
#
loop_
_entity.id
_entity.type
_entity.pdbx_description
1 polymer ?
#
loop_
_entity_poly.entity_id
_entity_poly.type
_entity_poly.pdbx_seq_one_letter_code
_entity_poly.pdbx_strand_id
1 'polypeptide(L)'
;FETYALVNLLLLRPGETLQSDRVLAEVGSSILVNVHFLYDRYREFGVEPPAFTAPIRAIWEEYVEFREKRDATRSFTEAHQSHYGHLDPAEARFVTPEVIRAFCIAGQPDEIVQQLSELESEGLAGINFIAPAERQYEMCDEFAEAVISRMR
;
A
#
# COMPACT_ATOMS: atom_id res chain seq x y z
N PHE A 1 7.02 14.55 -21.89
CA PHE A 1 7.74 13.51 -21.12
C PHE A 1 6.70 12.52 -20.63
N GLU A 2 7.04 11.26 -20.48
CA GLU A 2 6.12 10.24 -19.93
C GLU A 2 6.25 10.20 -18.41
N THR A 3 5.12 10.09 -17.71
CA THR A 3 5.07 10.02 -16.24
C THR A 3 4.77 8.59 -15.82
N TYR A 4 5.64 8.01 -15.01
CA TYR A 4 5.45 6.67 -14.45
C TYR A 4 5.39 6.74 -12.92
N ALA A 5 4.56 5.89 -12.31
CA ALA A 5 4.44 5.80 -10.86
C ALA A 5 4.76 4.39 -10.36
N LEU A 6 5.51 4.29 -9.26
CA LEU A 6 5.57 3.07 -8.47
C LEU A 6 4.29 3.00 -7.62
N VAL A 7 3.51 1.93 -7.77
CA VAL A 7 2.24 1.75 -7.06
C VAL A 7 2.23 0.42 -6.31
N ASN A 8 1.46 0.37 -5.22
CA ASN A 8 1.01 -0.90 -4.67
C ASN A 8 -0.23 -1.34 -5.43
N LEU A 9 -0.36 -2.63 -5.69
CA LEU A 9 -1.42 -3.20 -6.52
C LEU A 9 -1.99 -4.44 -5.84
N LEU A 10 -3.32 -4.54 -5.78
CA LEU A 10 -4.02 -5.68 -5.18
C LEU A 10 -5.25 -6.06 -6.00
N LEU A 11 -5.19 -7.20 -6.67
CA LEU A 11 -6.35 -7.81 -7.30
C LEU A 11 -7.08 -8.69 -6.27
N LEU A 12 -8.34 -8.36 -5.97
CA LEU A 12 -9.18 -9.19 -5.11
C LEU A 12 -9.67 -10.43 -5.87
N ARG A 13 -9.63 -11.58 -5.18
CA ARG A 13 -10.20 -12.83 -5.70
C ARG A 13 -11.71 -12.91 -5.41
N PRO A 14 -12.45 -13.79 -6.10
CA PRO A 14 -13.87 -13.99 -5.82
C PRO A 14 -14.14 -14.30 -4.34
N GLY A 15 -14.97 -13.49 -3.69
CA GLY A 15 -15.34 -13.64 -2.28
C GLY A 15 -14.37 -12.98 -1.29
N GLU A 16 -13.26 -12.40 -1.74
CA GLU A 16 -12.36 -11.66 -0.86
C GLU A 16 -12.83 -10.23 -0.58
N THR A 17 -12.40 -9.73 0.57
CA THR A 17 -12.51 -8.32 0.93
C THR A 17 -11.12 -7.79 1.30
N LEU A 18 -10.98 -6.48 1.47
CA LEU A 18 -9.71 -5.89 1.94
C LEU A 18 -9.30 -6.35 3.35
N GLN A 19 -10.16 -7.05 4.08
CA GLN A 19 -9.88 -7.63 5.39
C GLN A 19 -9.45 -9.10 5.33
N SER A 20 -9.43 -9.71 4.14
CA SER A 20 -9.04 -11.11 3.98
C SER A 20 -7.55 -11.31 4.31
N ASP A 21 -7.20 -12.41 5.00
CA ASP A 21 -5.82 -12.69 5.43
C ASP A 21 -4.81 -12.64 4.28
N ARG A 22 -5.18 -13.13 3.09
CA ARG A 22 -4.35 -13.05 1.88
C ARG A 22 -4.00 -11.61 1.51
N VAL A 23 -4.97 -10.68 1.63
CA VAL A 23 -4.76 -9.26 1.30
C VAL A 23 -3.69 -8.67 2.20
N LEU A 24 -3.79 -8.90 3.52
CA LEU A 24 -2.79 -8.42 4.46
C LEU A 24 -1.41 -9.03 4.20
N ALA A 25 -1.35 -10.32 3.88
CA ALA A 25 -0.09 -10.99 3.53
C ALA A 25 0.54 -10.44 2.24
N GLU A 26 -0.28 -10.06 1.26
CA GLU A 26 0.18 -9.64 -0.07
C GLU A 26 0.65 -8.18 -0.10
N VAL A 27 -0.09 -7.26 0.53
CA VAL A 27 0.22 -5.81 0.44
C VAL A 27 0.55 -5.14 1.76
N GLY A 28 0.44 -5.82 2.89
CA GLY A 28 0.65 -5.19 4.19
C GLY A 28 2.05 -4.56 4.35
N SER A 29 3.10 -5.29 3.95
CA SER A 29 4.48 -4.80 4.06
C SER A 29 4.78 -3.62 3.13
N SER A 30 4.15 -3.56 1.96
CA SER A 30 4.35 -2.49 0.98
C SER A 30 3.52 -1.24 1.32
N ILE A 31 2.35 -1.41 1.92
CA ILE A 31 1.53 -0.30 2.44
C ILE A 31 2.24 0.41 3.59
N LEU A 32 2.86 -0.34 4.50
CA LEU A 32 3.57 0.27 5.64
C LEU A 32 4.77 1.12 5.23
N VAL A 33 5.33 0.94 4.03
CA VAL A 33 6.34 1.87 3.50
C VAL A 33 5.83 3.31 3.52
N ASN A 34 4.58 3.53 3.10
CA ASN A 34 3.97 4.86 3.08
C ASN A 34 3.66 5.38 4.48
N VAL A 35 3.24 4.50 5.40
CA VAL A 35 2.99 4.89 6.80
C VAL A 35 4.29 5.28 7.49
N HIS A 36 5.37 4.53 7.26
CA HIS A 36 6.70 4.79 7.83
C HIS A 36 7.26 6.11 7.29
N PHE A 37 7.09 6.36 5.99
CA PHE A 37 7.45 7.63 5.38
C PHE A 37 6.74 8.82 6.04
N LEU A 38 5.43 8.73 6.29
CA LEU A 38 4.69 9.78 6.98
C LEU A 38 5.19 9.98 8.41
N TYR A 39 5.42 8.89 9.15
CA TYR A 39 5.95 8.94 10.51
C TYR A 39 7.34 9.55 10.59
N ASP A 40 8.24 9.22 9.66
CA ASP A 40 9.56 9.81 9.60
C ASP A 40 9.50 11.31 9.31
N ARG A 41 8.62 11.75 8.40
CA ARG A 41 8.40 13.19 8.15
C ARG A 41 7.84 13.92 9.37
N TYR A 42 6.92 13.30 10.08
CA TYR A 42 6.39 13.84 11.33
C TYR A 42 7.49 13.97 12.39
N ARG A 43 8.29 12.92 12.59
CA ARG A 43 9.35 12.92 13.59
C ARG A 43 10.47 13.91 13.26
N GLU A 44 10.85 14.02 11.98
CA GLU A 44 11.95 14.87 11.55
C GLU A 44 11.56 16.35 11.45
N PHE A 45 10.34 16.64 10.99
CA PHE A 45 9.92 18.00 10.63
C PHE A 45 8.66 18.50 11.34
N GLY A 46 8.01 17.68 12.17
CA GLY A 46 6.71 18.00 12.78
C GLY A 46 5.58 18.14 11.76
N VAL A 47 5.72 17.51 10.59
CA VAL A 47 4.74 17.61 9.50
C VAL A 47 3.67 16.54 9.67
N GLU A 48 2.43 16.99 9.89
CA GLU A 48 1.26 16.10 9.93
C GLU A 48 0.97 15.47 8.56
N PRO A 49 0.30 14.29 8.52
CA PRO A 49 -0.11 13.65 7.27
C PRO A 49 -0.93 14.61 6.38
N PRO A 50 -0.58 14.72 5.08
CA PRO A 50 -1.30 15.55 4.14
C PRO A 50 -2.81 15.26 4.10
N ALA A 51 -3.60 16.23 3.62
CA ALA A 51 -5.05 16.06 3.53
C ALA A 51 -5.48 14.88 2.64
N PHE A 52 -4.73 14.58 1.57
CA PHE A 52 -5.03 13.44 0.69
C PHE A 52 -4.79 12.08 1.35
N THR A 53 -4.03 12.03 2.45
CA THR A 53 -3.89 10.83 3.29
C THR A 53 -4.90 10.83 4.45
N ALA A 54 -6.10 11.41 4.25
CA ALA A 54 -7.15 11.44 5.26
C ALA A 54 -7.46 10.06 5.89
N PRO A 55 -7.45 8.94 5.13
CA PRO A 55 -7.63 7.60 5.73
C PRO A 55 -6.61 7.24 6.81
N ILE A 56 -5.39 7.79 6.76
CA ILE A 56 -4.35 7.56 7.77
C ILE A 56 -4.65 8.26 9.09
N ARG A 57 -5.43 9.35 9.07
CA ARG A 57 -5.74 10.09 10.29
C ARG A 57 -6.45 9.23 11.34
N ALA A 58 -7.24 8.25 10.89
CA ALA A 58 -7.94 7.33 11.79
C ALA A 58 -6.99 6.45 12.62
N ILE A 59 -5.80 6.13 12.09
CA ILE A 59 -4.79 5.32 12.78
C ILE A 59 -3.66 6.17 13.37
N TRP A 60 -3.60 7.46 13.05
CA TRP A 60 -2.37 8.24 13.18
C TRP A 60 -1.91 8.42 14.62
N GLU A 61 -2.81 8.85 15.51
CA GLU A 61 -2.48 9.06 16.93
C GLU A 61 -2.00 7.74 17.59
N GLU A 62 -2.71 6.64 17.35
CA GLU A 62 -2.31 5.31 17.87
C GLU A 62 -0.99 4.84 17.25
N TYR A 63 -0.76 5.10 15.96
CA TYR A 63 0.48 4.74 15.28
C TYR A 63 1.68 5.51 15.87
N VAL A 64 1.54 6.83 16.08
CA VAL A 64 2.57 7.66 16.70
C VAL A 64 2.90 7.16 18.11
N GLU A 65 1.89 6.93 18.96
CA GLU A 65 2.11 6.41 20.32
C GLU A 65 2.81 5.04 20.31
N PHE A 66 2.35 4.14 19.43
CA PHE A 66 2.95 2.82 19.24
C PHE A 66 4.43 2.92 18.87
N ARG A 67 4.78 3.81 17.95
CA ARG A 67 6.16 3.99 17.47
C ARG A 67 7.05 4.69 18.47
N GLU A 68 6.59 5.75 19.13
CA GLU A 68 7.34 6.41 20.19
C GLU A 68 7.72 5.43 21.31
N LYS A 69 6.77 4.58 21.72
CA LYS A 69 7.02 3.55 22.73
C LYS A 69 8.01 2.49 22.28
N ARG A 70 7.92 2.06 21.02
CA ARG A 70 8.78 0.99 20.47
C ARG A 70 10.20 1.51 20.24
N ASP A 71 10.32 2.67 19.63
CA ASP A 71 11.57 3.29 19.22
C ASP A 71 12.33 3.89 20.43
N ALA A 72 11.68 4.04 21.60
CA ALA A 72 12.35 4.35 22.87
C ALA A 72 13.39 3.29 23.30
N THR A 73 13.31 2.06 22.77
CA THR A 73 14.20 0.95 23.14
C THR A 73 14.92 0.31 21.94
N ARG A 74 14.72 0.84 20.73
CA ARG A 74 15.15 0.25 19.46
C ARG A 74 15.56 1.32 18.45
N SER A 75 16.30 0.93 17.41
CA SER A 75 16.57 1.87 16.33
C SER A 75 15.29 2.11 15.52
N PHE A 76 14.95 3.38 15.26
CA PHE A 76 13.79 3.72 14.42
C PHE A 76 13.89 3.13 13.00
N THR A 77 15.11 2.89 12.51
CA THR A 77 15.36 2.26 11.20
C THR A 77 14.98 0.78 11.18
N GLU A 78 14.82 0.11 12.33
CA GLU A 78 14.36 -1.29 12.39
C GLU A 78 12.99 -1.47 11.74
N ALA A 79 12.14 -0.46 11.79
CA ALA A 79 10.85 -0.50 11.11
C ALA A 79 10.93 -0.66 9.60
N HIS A 80 12.06 -0.31 9.01
CA HIS A 80 12.27 -0.40 7.56
C HIS A 80 12.74 -1.78 7.13
N GLN A 81 13.09 -2.68 8.08
CA GLN A 81 13.58 -4.03 7.77
C GLN A 81 12.51 -4.94 7.14
N SER A 82 11.24 -4.59 7.31
CA SER A 82 10.10 -5.39 6.86
C SER A 82 9.60 -4.98 5.46
N HIS A 83 10.04 -3.83 4.93
CA HIS A 83 9.60 -3.25 3.65
C HIS A 83 9.69 -4.26 2.50
N TYR A 84 8.55 -4.52 1.85
CA TYR A 84 8.40 -5.50 0.75
C TYR A 84 8.81 -6.95 1.09
N GLY A 85 9.13 -7.26 2.36
CA GLY A 85 9.57 -8.57 2.80
C GLY A 85 8.50 -9.30 3.62
N HIS A 86 8.07 -8.72 4.73
CA HIS A 86 7.06 -9.32 5.61
C HIS A 86 6.27 -8.24 6.35
N LEU A 87 5.08 -8.56 6.83
CA LEU A 87 4.31 -7.65 7.69
C LEU A 87 4.69 -7.90 9.15
N ASP A 88 5.08 -6.86 9.88
CA ASP A 88 5.24 -6.95 11.33
C ASP A 88 3.88 -7.25 11.98
N PRO A 89 3.71 -8.35 12.73
CA PRO A 89 2.44 -8.68 13.36
C PRO A 89 1.87 -7.59 14.27
N ALA A 90 2.72 -6.80 14.91
CA ALA A 90 2.29 -5.68 15.75
C ALA A 90 1.81 -4.48 14.93
N GLU A 91 2.28 -4.32 13.69
CA GLU A 91 1.85 -3.25 12.80
C GLU A 91 0.66 -3.66 11.91
N ALA A 92 0.36 -4.96 11.78
CA ALA A 92 -0.72 -5.48 10.95
C ALA A 92 -2.09 -4.81 11.23
N ARG A 93 -2.36 -4.45 12.48
CA ARG A 93 -3.60 -3.76 12.89
C ARG A 93 -3.78 -2.36 12.27
N PHE A 94 -2.70 -1.74 11.80
CA PHE A 94 -2.73 -0.42 11.16
C PHE A 94 -2.99 -0.51 9.65
N VAL A 95 -2.92 -1.70 9.06
CA VAL A 95 -3.25 -1.94 7.65
C VAL A 95 -4.76 -2.16 7.51
N THR A 96 -5.54 -1.11 7.75
CA THR A 96 -7.01 -1.17 7.62
C THR A 96 -7.45 -1.08 6.16
N PRO A 97 -8.70 -1.47 5.81
CA PRO A 97 -9.25 -1.28 4.47
C PRO A 97 -9.15 0.15 3.94
N GLU A 98 -9.31 1.14 4.81
CA GLU A 98 -9.19 2.56 4.49
C GLU A 98 -7.75 2.93 4.15
N VAL A 99 -6.78 2.39 4.90
CA VAL A 99 -5.35 2.59 4.64
C VAL A 99 -4.92 1.87 3.36
N ILE A 100 -5.42 0.67 3.10
CA ILE A 100 -5.19 -0.05 1.83
C ILE A 100 -5.69 0.80 0.66
N ARG A 101 -6.94 1.30 0.70
CA ARG A 101 -7.50 2.16 -0.35
C ARG A 101 -6.70 3.44 -0.59
N ALA A 102 -6.08 4.00 0.45
CA ALA A 102 -5.29 5.22 0.33
C ALA A 102 -3.95 5.01 -0.40
N PHE A 103 -3.39 3.81 -0.32
CA PHE A 103 -2.01 3.53 -0.71
C PHE A 103 -1.85 2.39 -1.70
N CYS A 104 -2.95 1.84 -2.21
CA CYS A 104 -2.97 0.70 -3.11
C CYS A 104 -4.08 0.87 -4.14
N ILE A 105 -3.76 0.63 -5.40
CA ILE A 105 -4.76 0.39 -6.44
C ILE A 105 -5.32 -1.01 -6.18
N ALA A 106 -6.50 -1.05 -5.57
CA ALA A 106 -7.07 -2.27 -5.02
C ALA A 106 -8.51 -2.44 -5.45
N GLY A 107 -8.90 -3.67 -5.77
CA GLY A 107 -10.29 -3.99 -6.08
C GLY A 107 -10.46 -5.24 -6.93
N GLN A 108 -11.69 -5.44 -7.39
CA GLN A 108 -12.02 -6.37 -8.45
C GLN A 108 -11.47 -5.87 -9.79
N PRO A 109 -11.33 -6.75 -10.80
CA PRO A 109 -10.72 -6.38 -12.09
C PRO A 109 -11.27 -5.09 -12.71
N ASP A 110 -12.59 -4.92 -12.75
CA ASP A 110 -13.22 -3.76 -13.40
C ASP A 110 -13.02 -2.45 -12.61
N GLU A 111 -12.95 -2.54 -11.28
CA GLU A 111 -12.63 -1.40 -10.41
C GLU A 111 -11.18 -0.94 -10.61
N ILE A 112 -10.25 -1.87 -10.85
CA ILE A 112 -8.85 -1.56 -11.12
C ILE A 112 -8.70 -0.94 -12.51
N VAL A 113 -9.37 -1.50 -13.54
CA VAL A 113 -9.38 -0.91 -14.89
C VAL A 113 -9.87 0.53 -14.84
N GLN A 114 -10.95 0.80 -14.08
CA GLN A 114 -11.46 2.15 -13.89
C GLN A 114 -10.41 3.07 -13.23
N GLN A 115 -9.85 2.67 -12.08
CA GLN A 115 -8.82 3.45 -11.38
C GLN A 115 -7.61 3.79 -12.28
N LEU A 116 -7.14 2.81 -13.07
CA LEU A 116 -6.01 3.02 -13.98
C LEU A 116 -6.38 3.94 -15.15
N SER A 117 -7.59 3.81 -15.70
CA SER A 117 -8.06 4.68 -16.79
C SER A 117 -8.24 6.13 -16.31
N GLU A 118 -8.69 6.33 -15.07
CA GLU A 118 -8.78 7.64 -14.43
C GLU A 118 -7.39 8.26 -14.29
N LEU A 119 -6.41 7.54 -13.74
CA LEU A 119 -5.02 7.99 -13.62
C LEU A 119 -4.38 8.29 -14.99
N GLU A 120 -4.66 7.47 -16.00
CA GLU A 120 -4.21 7.72 -17.38
C GLU A 120 -4.78 9.03 -17.93
N SER A 121 -6.07 9.30 -17.69
CA SER A 121 -6.72 10.56 -18.08
C SER A 121 -6.14 11.80 -17.38
N GLU A 122 -5.54 11.62 -16.21
CA GLU A 122 -4.79 12.63 -15.46
C GLU A 122 -3.34 12.80 -15.92
N GLY A 123 -2.88 11.97 -16.88
CA GLY A 123 -1.57 12.08 -17.52
C GLY A 123 -0.54 11.04 -17.07
N LEU A 124 -0.96 9.99 -16.36
CA LEU A 124 -0.09 8.85 -16.05
C LEU A 124 0.13 8.00 -17.31
N ALA A 125 1.39 7.80 -17.71
CA ALA A 125 1.75 7.00 -18.88
C ALA A 125 1.97 5.52 -18.55
N GLY A 126 2.15 5.19 -17.28
CA GLY A 126 2.25 3.80 -16.83
C GLY A 126 2.54 3.65 -15.35
N ILE A 127 2.46 2.40 -14.90
CA ILE A 127 2.77 2.02 -13.53
C ILE A 127 3.89 0.97 -13.50
N ASN A 128 4.64 0.98 -12.42
CA ASN A 128 5.48 -0.14 -12.00
C ASN A 128 4.97 -0.59 -10.63
N PHE A 129 5.06 -1.88 -10.31
CA PHE A 129 4.70 -2.40 -9.00
C PHE A 129 5.71 -3.47 -8.56
N ILE A 130 5.82 -3.68 -7.26
CA ILE A 130 6.65 -4.73 -6.67
C ILE A 130 5.72 -5.83 -6.21
N ALA A 131 5.74 -6.95 -6.92
CA ALA A 131 4.99 -8.14 -6.54
C ALA A 131 5.71 -8.88 -5.39
N PRO A 132 4.98 -9.58 -4.49
CA PRO A 132 5.60 -10.44 -3.50
C PRO A 132 6.45 -11.51 -4.18
N ALA A 133 7.68 -11.73 -3.67
CA ALA A 133 8.66 -12.61 -4.30
C ALA A 133 8.13 -14.04 -4.55
N GLU A 134 7.32 -14.55 -3.62
CA GLU A 134 6.74 -15.91 -3.67
C GLU A 134 5.68 -16.07 -4.77
N ARG A 135 5.02 -14.98 -5.17
CA ARG A 135 3.88 -15.00 -6.12
C ARG A 135 4.08 -14.12 -7.34
N GLN A 136 5.27 -13.57 -7.55
CA GLN A 136 5.52 -12.56 -8.58
C GLN A 136 5.04 -12.96 -9.98
N TYR A 137 5.24 -14.22 -10.39
CA TYR A 137 4.80 -14.70 -11.71
C TYR A 137 3.28 -14.86 -11.77
N GLU A 138 2.67 -15.52 -10.78
CA GLU A 138 1.22 -15.70 -10.72
C GLU A 138 0.48 -14.36 -10.69
N MET A 139 0.99 -13.39 -9.92
CA MET A 139 0.40 -12.06 -9.85
C MET A 139 0.51 -11.33 -11.19
N CYS A 140 1.63 -11.45 -11.90
CA CYS A 140 1.79 -10.89 -13.24
C CYS A 140 0.82 -11.52 -14.24
N ASP A 141 0.65 -12.85 -14.22
CA ASP A 141 -0.29 -13.55 -15.10
C ASP A 141 -1.74 -13.17 -14.77
N GLU A 142 -2.13 -13.22 -13.49
CA GLU A 142 -3.46 -12.82 -13.01
C GLU A 142 -3.79 -11.37 -13.42
N PHE A 143 -2.83 -10.45 -13.28
CA PHE A 143 -3.02 -9.05 -13.64
C PHE A 143 -3.07 -8.84 -15.17
N ALA A 144 -2.22 -9.55 -15.93
CA ALA A 144 -2.25 -9.49 -17.38
C ALA A 144 -3.59 -9.97 -17.94
N GLU A 145 -4.12 -11.09 -17.44
CA GLU A 145 -5.38 -11.65 -17.87
C GLU A 145 -6.59 -10.83 -17.39
N ALA A 146 -6.60 -10.41 -16.13
CA ALA A 146 -7.77 -9.77 -15.54
C ALA A 146 -7.87 -8.27 -15.82
N VAL A 147 -6.74 -7.57 -15.98
CA VAL A 147 -6.71 -6.11 -16.09
C VAL A 147 -6.16 -5.66 -17.44
N ILE A 148 -4.92 -6.01 -17.78
CA ILE A 148 -4.26 -5.52 -19.01
C ILE A 148 -5.06 -5.90 -20.26
N SER A 149 -5.58 -7.14 -20.33
CA SER A 149 -6.40 -7.60 -21.46
C SER A 149 -7.69 -6.79 -21.69
N ARG A 150 -8.14 -6.03 -20.69
CA ARG A 150 -9.37 -5.22 -20.72
C ARG A 150 -9.11 -3.74 -20.92
N MET A 151 -7.87 -3.28 -20.71
CA MET A 151 -7.45 -1.92 -21.01
C MET A 151 -7.33 -1.74 -22.53
N ARG A 152 -7.65 -0.56 -23.05
CA ARG A 152 -7.74 -0.27 -24.49
C ARG A 152 -6.65 0.65 -24.97
#